data_AF-A0A8H3H084-F1
#
_entry.id   AF-A0A8H3H084-F1
#
_cell.length_a   1.000
_cell.length_b   1.000
_cell.length_c   1.000
_cell.angle_alpha   90.00
_cell.angle_beta   90.00
_cell.angle_gamma   90.00
#
_symmetry.space_group_name_H-M   'P 1'
#
loop_
_entity.id
_entity.type
_entity.pdbx_description
1 polymer ?
#
loop_
_entity_poly.entity_id
_entity_poly.type
_entity_poly.pdbx_seq_one_letter_code
_entity_poly.pdbx_strand_id
1 'polypeptide(L)'
;MKNLEEKANATEQRVNSGHAQTYLARLSPSLSAHYNSAQAIELKRGECTPGTRISVLAHMNDWASMSSSDTGSIYWLNGMAGTGKTTIAYSLCSELDAKHQLAASFFCSRLLPECRDVNRIIPSISYQLAQYSLPFRAALLKV
;
A
#
# COMPACT_ATOMS: atom_id res chain seq x y z
N MET A 1 25.09 -31.68 -11.22
CA MET A 1 23.64 -31.83 -11.49
C MET A 1 22.79 -30.83 -10.70
N LYS A 2 23.09 -30.53 -9.42
CA LYS A 2 22.37 -29.51 -8.61
C LYS A 2 22.27 -28.10 -9.25
N ASN A 3 23.29 -27.63 -9.96
CA ASN A 3 23.31 -26.31 -10.61
C ASN A 3 22.37 -26.15 -11.81
N LEU A 4 21.86 -27.25 -12.40
CA LEU A 4 20.94 -27.18 -13.54
C LEU A 4 19.48 -27.06 -13.08
N GLU A 5 19.12 -27.77 -12.02
CA GLU A 5 17.79 -27.70 -11.38
C GLU A 5 17.55 -26.33 -10.73
N GLU A 6 18.55 -25.75 -10.05
CA GLU A 6 18.45 -24.39 -9.48
C GLU A 6 18.24 -23.32 -10.56
N LYS A 7 18.94 -23.45 -11.70
CA LYS A 7 18.77 -22.52 -12.83
C LYS A 7 17.43 -22.71 -13.52
N ALA A 8 16.94 -23.94 -13.67
CA ALA A 8 15.61 -24.21 -14.21
C ALA A 8 14.51 -23.62 -13.32
N ASN A 9 14.60 -23.82 -12.00
CA ASN A 9 13.62 -23.32 -11.04
C ASN A 9 13.61 -21.78 -10.96
N ALA A 10 14.79 -21.14 -11.02
CA ALA A 10 14.89 -19.68 -11.09
C ALA A 10 14.36 -19.11 -12.42
N THR A 11 14.46 -19.87 -13.51
CA THR A 11 13.94 -19.45 -14.83
C THR A 11 12.43 -19.61 -14.90
N GLU A 12 11.87 -20.70 -14.36
CA GLU A 12 10.42 -20.90 -14.21
C GLU A 12 9.79 -19.88 -13.26
N GLN A 13 10.45 -19.56 -12.14
CA GLN A 13 10.01 -18.48 -11.25
C GLN A 13 9.99 -17.12 -11.95
N ARG A 14 11.01 -16.81 -12.76
CA ARG A 14 11.07 -15.57 -13.56
C ARG A 14 9.98 -15.50 -14.62
N VAL A 15 9.74 -16.57 -15.38
CA VAL A 15 8.68 -16.62 -16.39
C VAL A 15 7.29 -16.54 -15.75
N ASN A 16 7.06 -17.24 -14.65
CA ASN A 16 5.81 -17.16 -13.88
C ASN A 16 5.58 -15.76 -13.30
N SER A 17 6.64 -15.07 -12.86
CA SER A 17 6.56 -13.69 -12.39
C SER A 17 6.19 -12.69 -13.50
N GLY A 18 6.68 -12.88 -14.73
CA GLY A 18 6.35 -12.03 -15.88
C GLY A 18 4.89 -12.16 -16.33
N HIS A 19 4.37 -13.40 -16.36
CA HIS A 19 2.95 -13.63 -16.64
C HIS A 19 2.07 -13.03 -15.56
N ALA A 20 2.35 -13.31 -14.28
CA ALA A 20 1.61 -12.76 -13.16
C ALA A 20 1.53 -11.23 -13.22
N GLN A 21 2.65 -10.55 -13.51
CA GLN A 21 2.70 -9.10 -13.61
C GLN A 21 1.79 -8.55 -14.73
N THR A 22 1.72 -9.24 -15.86
CA THR A 22 0.85 -8.87 -16.98
C THR A 22 -0.63 -8.97 -16.60
N TYR A 23 -1.03 -10.03 -15.88
CA TYR A 23 -2.39 -10.17 -15.37
C TYR A 23 -2.72 -9.10 -14.33
N LEU A 24 -1.82 -8.83 -13.39
CA LEU A 24 -2.01 -7.81 -12.37
C LEU A 24 -2.15 -6.40 -12.97
N ALA A 25 -1.44 -6.09 -14.05
CA ALA A 25 -1.59 -4.81 -14.75
C ALA A 25 -3.01 -4.59 -15.32
N ARG A 26 -3.75 -5.66 -15.65
CA ARG A 26 -5.13 -5.58 -16.17
C ARG A 26 -6.14 -5.11 -15.13
N LEU A 27 -5.80 -5.15 -13.84
CA LEU A 27 -6.60 -4.55 -12.78
C LEU A 27 -6.75 -3.03 -12.97
N SER A 28 -5.91 -2.40 -13.81
CA SER A 28 -5.91 -0.95 -14.03
C SER A 28 -5.72 -0.14 -12.73
N PRO A 29 -4.68 -0.45 -11.93
CA PRO A 29 -4.43 0.23 -10.66
C PRO A 29 -4.04 1.70 -10.86
N SER A 30 -4.38 2.54 -9.88
CA SER A 30 -3.91 3.92 -9.78
C SER A 30 -2.58 3.98 -9.04
N LEU A 31 -1.47 3.85 -9.76
CA LEU A 31 -0.14 3.92 -9.15
C LEU A 31 0.14 5.28 -8.48
N SER A 32 -0.46 6.36 -8.99
CA SER A 32 -0.39 7.71 -8.40
C SER A 32 -1.18 7.86 -7.09
N ALA A 33 -2.00 6.87 -6.73
CA ALA A 33 -2.70 6.86 -5.46
C ALA A 33 -1.86 6.26 -4.32
N HIS A 34 -0.73 5.61 -4.64
CA HIS A 34 0.19 5.11 -3.61
C HIS A 34 0.72 6.29 -2.77
N TYR A 35 0.92 6.05 -1.48
CA TYR A 35 1.35 7.11 -0.56
C TYR A 35 2.68 7.74 -1.01
N ASN A 36 3.64 6.93 -1.46
CA ASN A 36 4.98 7.32 -1.92
C ASN A 36 5.10 7.45 -3.45
N SER A 37 3.98 7.66 -4.16
CA SER A 37 4.01 7.90 -5.60
C SER A 37 4.75 9.19 -5.97
N ALA A 38 5.27 9.29 -7.19
CA ALA A 38 5.90 10.53 -7.66
C ALA A 38 4.96 11.74 -7.58
N GLN A 39 3.65 11.52 -7.80
CA GLN A 39 2.63 12.56 -7.70
C GLN A 39 2.42 13.07 -6.27
N ALA A 40 2.91 12.37 -5.23
CA ALA A 40 2.86 12.85 -3.86
C ALA A 40 3.57 14.21 -3.70
N ILE A 41 4.66 14.43 -4.44
CA ILE A 41 5.42 15.69 -4.45
C ILE A 41 4.56 16.84 -4.99
N GLU A 42 3.94 16.63 -6.15
CA GLU A 42 3.06 17.63 -6.80
C GLU A 42 1.84 17.96 -5.93
N LEU A 43 1.30 16.94 -5.25
CA LEU A 43 0.19 17.08 -4.30
C LEU A 43 0.59 17.61 -2.93
N LYS A 44 1.88 17.92 -2.72
CA LYS A 44 2.45 18.39 -1.45
C LYS A 44 2.11 17.46 -0.27
N ARG A 45 2.07 16.15 -0.54
CA ARG A 45 1.96 15.12 0.48
C ARG A 45 3.35 14.84 1.02
N GLY A 46 3.43 14.68 2.34
CA GLY A 46 4.69 14.39 3.00
C GLY A 46 4.44 14.07 4.46
N GLU A 47 5.53 13.71 5.12
CA GLU A 47 5.52 13.38 6.54
C GLU A 47 5.26 14.61 7.40
N CYS A 48 4.81 14.36 8.63
CA CYS A 48 4.80 15.33 9.70
C CYS A 48 6.21 15.90 9.90
N THR A 49 6.29 17.16 10.31
CA THR A 49 7.55 17.75 10.75
C THR A 49 8.14 16.89 11.89
N PRO A 50 9.45 16.57 11.85
CA PRO A 50 10.08 15.78 12.89
C PRO A 50 9.80 16.34 14.29
N GLY A 51 9.49 15.46 15.24
CA GLY A 51 9.16 15.84 16.61
C GLY A 51 7.73 16.33 16.83
N THR A 52 6.87 16.33 15.79
CA THR A 52 5.45 16.69 15.91
C THR A 52 4.54 15.48 15.79
N ARG A 53 3.30 15.57 16.31
CA ARG A 53 2.26 14.51 16.22
C ARG A 53 2.69 13.13 16.75
N ILE A 54 3.75 13.08 17.55
CA ILE A 54 4.35 11.84 18.09
C ILE A 54 3.30 10.98 18.79
N SER A 55 2.51 11.56 19.71
CA SER A 55 1.51 10.81 20.47
C SER A 55 0.41 10.23 19.58
N VAL A 56 -0.03 10.97 18.56
CA VAL A 56 -1.05 10.52 17.61
C VAL A 56 -0.52 9.36 16.78
N LEU A 57 0.71 9.47 16.26
CA LEU A 57 1.35 8.41 15.47
C LEU A 57 1.62 7.16 16.32
N ALA A 58 2.05 7.33 17.58
CA ALA A 58 2.24 6.22 18.51
C ALA A 58 0.94 5.44 18.73
N HIS A 59 -0.15 6.14 19.06
CA HIS A 59 -1.46 5.50 19.25
C HIS A 59 -1.95 4.77 17.99
N MET A 60 -1.71 5.34 16.80
CA MET A 60 -2.08 4.69 15.53
C MET A 60 -1.23 3.46 15.23
N ASN A 61 0.07 3.48 15.54
CA ASN A 61 0.92 2.30 15.41
C ASN A 61 0.50 1.20 16.39
N ASP A 62 0.20 1.56 17.64
CA ASP A 62 -0.29 0.62 18.63
C ASP A 62 -1.57 -0.05 18.13
N TRP A 63 -2.54 0.75 17.67
CA TRP A 63 -3.76 0.23 17.04
C TRP A 63 -3.47 -0.70 15.85
N ALA A 64 -2.55 -0.32 14.94
CA ALA A 64 -2.22 -1.11 13.77
C ALA A 64 -1.52 -2.45 14.10
N SER A 65 -0.88 -2.53 15.26
CA SER A 65 -0.18 -3.73 15.74
C SER A 65 -1.03 -4.64 16.62
N MET A 66 -2.18 -4.16 17.10
CA MET A 66 -3.10 -4.95 17.91
C MET A 66 -3.77 -6.03 17.05
N SER A 67 -3.59 -7.29 17.45
CA SER A 67 -4.11 -8.48 16.78
C SER A 67 -5.32 -9.10 17.49
N SER A 68 -5.92 -8.41 18.46
CA SER A 68 -7.07 -8.94 19.18
C SER A 68 -8.35 -8.81 18.35
N SER A 69 -9.27 -9.77 18.53
CA SER A 69 -10.61 -9.72 17.92
C SER A 69 -11.42 -8.49 18.33
N ASP A 70 -11.03 -7.85 19.43
CA ASP A 70 -11.76 -6.73 20.03
C ASP A 70 -11.29 -5.36 19.48
N THR A 71 -10.13 -5.32 18.80
CA THR A 71 -9.70 -4.12 18.09
C THR A 71 -10.37 -4.01 16.73
N GLY A 72 -11.17 -2.94 16.55
CA GLY A 72 -11.84 -2.67 15.28
C GLY A 72 -10.87 -2.51 14.11
N SER A 73 -11.24 -3.04 12.94
CA SER A 73 -10.40 -3.05 11.73
C SER A 73 -10.30 -1.70 11.00
N ILE A 74 -10.93 -0.64 11.52
CA ILE A 74 -10.98 0.69 10.91
C ILE A 74 -10.59 1.74 11.93
N TYR A 75 -9.55 2.52 11.64
CA TYR A 75 -9.18 3.70 12.40
C TYR A 75 -9.76 4.97 11.75
N TRP A 76 -10.50 5.76 12.52
CA TRP A 76 -11.11 6.99 12.03
C TRP A 76 -10.37 8.24 12.54
N LEU A 77 -9.46 8.78 11.73
CA LEU A 77 -8.76 10.03 12.02
C LEU A 77 -9.63 11.25 11.62
N ASN A 78 -10.23 11.90 12.61
CA ASN A 78 -11.03 13.11 12.40
C ASN A 78 -10.36 14.38 12.95
N GLY A 79 -10.85 15.53 12.52
CA GLY A 79 -10.36 16.84 12.94
C GLY A 79 -10.68 17.93 11.93
N MET A 80 -10.48 19.19 12.33
CA MET A 80 -10.77 20.36 11.49
C MET A 80 -10.03 20.33 10.15
N ALA A 81 -10.57 21.00 9.13
CA ALA A 81 -9.86 21.19 7.87
C ALA A 81 -8.51 21.89 8.13
N GLY A 82 -7.47 21.52 7.36
CA GLY A 82 -6.15 22.13 7.50
C GLY A 82 -5.28 21.63 8.66
N THR A 83 -5.76 20.72 9.53
CA THR A 83 -4.97 20.24 10.69
C THR A 83 -3.90 19.19 10.36
N GLY A 84 -3.71 18.87 9.07
CA GLY A 84 -2.68 17.91 8.63
C GLY A 84 -3.08 16.44 8.72
N LYS A 85 -4.37 16.09 8.68
CA LYS A 85 -4.83 14.68 8.71
C LYS A 85 -4.16 13.81 7.63
N THR A 86 -4.06 14.32 6.40
CA THR A 86 -3.38 13.62 5.29
C THR A 86 -1.88 13.46 5.56
N THR A 87 -1.25 14.46 6.18
CA THR A 87 0.16 14.42 6.60
C THR A 87 0.40 13.35 7.67
N ILE A 88 -0.50 13.24 8.66
CA ILE A 88 -0.44 12.19 9.68
C ILE A 88 -0.59 10.80 9.04
N ALA A 89 -1.56 10.62 8.14
CA ALA A 89 -1.75 9.36 7.43
C ALA A 89 -0.53 8.99 6.56
N TYR A 90 0.11 9.98 5.94
CA TYR A 90 1.35 9.78 5.17
C TYR A 90 2.48 9.31 6.08
N SER A 91 2.70 9.98 7.22
CA SER A 91 3.72 9.55 8.20
C SER A 91 3.49 8.13 8.68
N LEU A 92 2.25 7.78 9.02
CA LEU A 92 1.94 6.40 9.43
C LEU A 92 2.27 5.40 8.31
N CYS A 93 1.91 5.69 7.06
CA CYS A 93 2.26 4.81 5.93
C CYS A 93 3.77 4.67 5.79
N SER A 94 4.53 5.77 5.90
CA SER A 94 5.99 5.74 5.85
C SER A 94 6.60 4.88 6.95
N GLU A 95 6.13 5.04 8.20
CA GLU A 95 6.59 4.23 9.34
C GLU A 95 6.24 2.75 9.21
N LEU A 96 5.05 2.42 8.69
CA LEU A 96 4.64 1.04 8.44
C LEU A 96 5.41 0.41 7.28
N ASP A 97 5.69 1.16 6.21
CA ASP A 97 6.47 0.66 5.07
C ASP A 97 7.93 0.38 5.47
N ALA A 98 8.52 1.27 6.27
CA ALA A 98 9.86 1.08 6.84
C ALA A 98 9.98 -0.19 7.72
N LYS A 99 8.85 -0.65 8.30
CA LYS A 99 8.76 -1.90 9.08
C LYS A 99 8.29 -3.10 8.25
N HIS A 100 8.09 -2.93 6.94
CA HIS A 100 7.45 -3.91 6.05
C HIS A 100 6.05 -4.36 6.51
N GLN A 101 5.30 -3.47 7.16
CA GLN A 101 3.94 -3.70 7.67
C GLN A 101 2.86 -3.01 6.83
N LEU A 102 3.23 -2.16 5.86
CA LEU A 102 2.29 -1.53 4.93
C LEU A 102 2.05 -2.43 3.72
N ALA A 103 0.94 -3.18 3.73
CA ALA A 103 0.63 -4.07 2.62
C ALA A 103 0.09 -3.34 1.37
N ALA A 104 -0.62 -2.22 1.56
CA ALA A 104 -1.15 -1.38 0.49
C ALA A 104 -1.54 0.01 1.00
N SER A 105 -1.59 1.00 0.11
CA SER A 105 -2.09 2.35 0.39
C SER A 105 -2.89 2.92 -0.78
N PHE A 106 -3.89 3.76 -0.49
CA PHE A 106 -4.60 4.53 -1.50
C PHE A 106 -4.99 5.91 -0.95
N PHE A 107 -4.45 6.96 -1.55
CA PHE A 107 -4.71 8.34 -1.17
C PHE A 107 -5.56 9.04 -2.21
N CYS A 108 -6.83 9.27 -1.87
CA CYS A 108 -7.74 10.00 -2.75
C CYS A 108 -7.26 11.44 -3.01
N SER A 109 -7.42 11.92 -4.25
CA SER A 109 -7.10 13.30 -4.62
C SER A 109 -8.11 13.82 -5.64
N ARG A 110 -8.63 15.02 -5.43
CA ARG A 110 -9.49 15.69 -6.43
C ARG A 110 -8.72 16.17 -7.65
N LEU A 111 -7.42 16.37 -7.50
CA LEU A 111 -6.52 16.92 -8.53
C LEU A 111 -6.09 15.87 -9.56
N LEU A 112 -6.18 14.58 -9.22
CA LEU A 112 -5.81 13.47 -10.09
C LEU A 112 -7.05 12.64 -10.42
N PRO A 113 -7.47 12.56 -11.70
CA PRO A 113 -8.67 11.83 -12.11
C PRO A 113 -8.71 10.38 -11.61
N GLU A 114 -7.59 9.68 -11.67
CA GLU A 114 -7.44 8.28 -11.26
C GLU A 114 -7.45 8.09 -9.73
N CYS A 115 -7.17 9.14 -8.95
CA CYS A 115 -7.21 9.10 -7.49
C CYS A 115 -8.57 9.53 -6.92
N ARG A 116 -9.51 9.98 -7.76
CA ARG A 116 -10.90 10.27 -7.34
C ARG A 116 -11.91 9.27 -7.89
N ASP A 117 -11.49 8.35 -8.75
CA ASP A 117 -12.31 7.25 -9.24
C ASP A 117 -12.40 6.14 -8.19
N VAL A 118 -13.55 6.00 -7.55
CA VAL A 118 -13.80 4.99 -6.51
C VAL A 118 -13.65 3.57 -7.05
N ASN A 119 -13.88 3.35 -8.35
CA ASN A 119 -13.73 2.04 -8.97
C ASN A 119 -12.27 1.57 -9.03
N ARG A 120 -11.31 2.48 -8.79
CA ARG A 120 -9.88 2.17 -8.77
C ARG A 120 -9.33 1.83 -7.39
N ILE A 121 -10.11 2.03 -6.32
CA ILE A 121 -9.63 1.75 -4.96
C ILE A 121 -9.31 0.26 -4.81
N ILE A 122 -10.29 -0.61 -5.00
CA ILE A 122 -10.11 -2.06 -4.82
C ILE A 122 -9.05 -2.63 -5.76
N PRO A 123 -9.06 -2.33 -7.09
CA PRO A 123 -8.02 -2.84 -7.98
C PRO A 123 -6.60 -2.39 -7.59
N SER A 124 -6.42 -1.15 -7.12
CA SER A 124 -5.12 -0.64 -6.66
C SER A 124 -4.64 -1.33 -5.39
N ILE A 125 -5.55 -1.59 -4.44
CA ILE A 125 -5.23 -2.31 -3.21
C ILE A 125 -4.91 -3.78 -3.52
N SER A 126 -5.72 -4.46 -4.33
CA SER A 126 -5.46 -5.85 -4.76
C SER A 126 -4.12 -5.99 -5.49
N TYR A 127 -3.78 -5.04 -6.36
CA TYR A 127 -2.49 -4.99 -7.04
C TYR A 127 -1.31 -4.89 -6.06
N GLN A 128 -1.39 -4.00 -5.07
CA GLN A 128 -0.35 -3.86 -4.03
C GLN A 128 -0.27 -5.09 -3.12
N LEU A 129 -1.40 -5.63 -2.67
CA LEU A 129 -1.45 -6.84 -1.84
C LEU A 129 -0.86 -8.06 -2.57
N ALA A 130 -1.11 -8.20 -3.88
CA ALA A 130 -0.50 -9.25 -4.67
C ALA A 130 1.02 -9.08 -4.78
N GLN A 131 1.53 -7.86 -4.80
CA GLN A 131 2.98 -7.62 -4.75
C GLN A 131 3.56 -7.97 -3.38
N TYR A 132 2.86 -7.61 -2.30
CA TYR A 132 3.26 -7.82 -0.91
C TYR A 132 3.19 -9.29 -0.47
N SER A 133 2.15 -10.05 -0.89
CA SER A 133 1.88 -11.41 -0.43
C SER A 133 1.75 -12.40 -1.59
N LEU A 134 2.69 -13.35 -1.68
CA LEU A 134 2.65 -14.43 -2.69
C LEU A 134 1.41 -15.32 -2.57
N PRO A 135 0.97 -15.75 -1.36
CA PRO A 135 -0.29 -16.48 -1.23
C PRO A 135 -1.49 -15.70 -1.75
N PHE A 136 -1.56 -14.39 -1.46
CA PHE A 136 -2.63 -13.54 -1.98
C PHE A 136 -2.55 -13.41 -3.51
N ARG A 137 -1.35 -13.22 -4.08
CA ARG A 137 -1.16 -13.21 -5.54
C ARG A 137 -1.66 -14.50 -6.19
N ALA A 138 -1.29 -15.65 -5.63
CA ALA A 138 -1.69 -16.95 -6.15
C ALA A 138 -3.21 -17.16 -6.05
N ALA A 139 -3.87 -16.64 -5.01
CA ALA A 139 -5.32 -16.68 -4.90
C ALA A 139 -6.00 -15.74 -5.90
N LEU A 140 -5.48 -14.52 -6.07
CA LEU A 140 -6.04 -13.50 -6.96
C LEU A 140 -5.98 -13.94 -8.43
N LEU A 141 -4.91 -14.63 -8.86
CA LEU A 141 -4.74 -15.11 -10.23
C LEU A 141 -5.61 -16.33 -10.60
N LYS A 142 -6.35 -16.90 -9.64
CA LYS A 142 -7.29 -18.02 -9.89
C LYS A 142 -8.71 -17.55 -10.20
N VAL A 143 -8.99 -16.25 -10.03
CA VAL A 143 -10.27 -15.61 -10.31
C VAL A 143 -10.31 -15.19 -11.78
#